data_AF-A0AB35IR82-F1
#
_entry.id   AF-A0AB35IR82-F1
#
_cell.length_a   1.000
_cell.length_b   1.000
_cell.length_c   1.000
_cell.angle_alpha   90.00
_cell.angle_beta   90.00
_cell.angle_gamma   90.00
#
_symmetry.space_group_name_H-M   'P 1'
#
loop_
_entity.id
_entity.type
_entity.pdbx_description
1 polymer ?
#
loop_
_entity_poly.entity_id
_entity_poly.type
_entity_poly.pdbx_seq_one_letter_code
_entity_poly.pdbx_strand_id
1 'polypeptide(L)' 'MKKAVKRLMTTARFAKLHKLNKRILHYFDEIGLFRPLTKTNYDYRYYDGSQSIDFE' A
#
# COMPACT_ATOMS: atom_id res chain seq x y z
N MET A 1 8.52 3.76 -24.81
CA MET A 1 7.60 3.07 -23.89
C MET A 1 7.29 4.00 -22.72
N LYS A 2 6.10 4.60 -22.65
CA LYS A 2 5.73 5.44 -21.50
C LYS A 2 5.56 4.51 -20.30
N LYS A 3 6.47 4.56 -19.31
CA LYS A 3 6.20 3.97 -17.99
C LYS A 3 4.89 4.61 -17.53
N ALA A 4 3.81 3.82 -17.44
CA ALA A 4 2.62 4.27 -16.75
C ALA A 4 3.09 4.72 -15.37
N VAL A 5 2.88 5.98 -15.05
CA VAL A 5 3.20 6.51 -13.72
C VAL A 5 2.33 5.71 -12.76
N LYS A 6 2.89 4.65 -12.17
CA LYS A 6 2.24 3.87 -11.11
C LYS A 6 1.83 4.89 -10.06
N ARG A 7 0.52 5.08 -9.90
CA ARG A 7 -0.01 6.05 -8.92
C ARG A 7 0.15 5.41 -7.55
N LEU A 8 1.36 5.50 -7.02
CA LEU A 8 1.67 5.06 -5.68
C LEU A 8 0.84 5.87 -4.68
N MET A 9 0.18 5.15 -3.79
CA MET A 9 -0.65 5.67 -2.72
C MET A 9 0.09 5.49 -1.40
N THR A 10 0.06 6.50 -0.55
CA THR A 10 0.54 6.35 0.84
C THR A 10 -0.37 5.37 1.59
N THR A 11 0.14 4.77 2.67
CA THR A 11 -0.68 3.92 3.56
C THR A 11 -1.99 4.59 3.96
N ALA A 12 -1.97 5.87 4.30
CA ALA A 12 -3.16 6.59 4.71
C ALA A 12 -4.21 6.70 3.59
N ARG A 13 -3.77 6.92 2.34
CA ARG A 13 -4.67 7.02 1.18
C ARG A 13 -5.26 5.65 0.82
N PHE A 14 -4.45 4.60 0.86
CA PHE A 14 -4.91 3.22 0.61
C PHE A 14 -5.88 2.75 1.70
N ALA A 15 -5.55 3.00 2.97
CA ALA A 15 -6.44 2.72 4.10
C ALA A 15 -7.78 3.45 3.97
N LYS A 16 -7.77 4.73 3.59
CA LYS A 16 -9.00 5.51 3.38
C LYS A 16 -9.85 4.96 2.23
N LEU A 17 -9.23 4.50 1.14
CA LEU A 17 -9.92 3.88 0.00
C LEU A 17 -10.69 2.64 0.44
N HIS A 18 -10.04 1.78 1.23
CA HIS A 18 -10.58 0.53 1.74
C HIS A 18 -11.39 0.68 3.05
N LYS A 19 -11.59 1.92 3.52
CA LYS A 19 -12.30 2.25 4.77
C LYS A 19 -11.71 1.56 6.01
N LEU A 20 -10.39 1.43 6.06
CA LEU A 20 -9.64 0.81 7.16
C LEU A 20 -8.83 1.83 7.95
N ASN A 21 -8.42 1.42 9.15
CA ASN A 21 -7.39 2.11 9.91
C ASN A 21 -6.01 1.80 9.30
N LYS A 22 -5.18 2.83 9.07
CA LYS A 22 -3.80 2.67 8.55
C LYS A 22 -2.93 1.73 9.41
N ARG A 23 -3.22 1.59 10.71
CA ARG A 23 -2.51 0.65 11.61
C ARG A 23 -2.71 -0.81 11.20
N ILE A 24 -3.86 -1.17 10.61
CA ILE A 24 -4.12 -2.53 10.13
C ILE A 24 -3.16 -2.88 8.99
N LEU A 25 -2.94 -1.94 8.05
CA LEU A 25 -1.99 -2.16 6.96
C LEU A 25 -0.54 -2.25 7.45
N HIS A 26 -0.17 -1.55 8.52
CA HIS A 26 1.15 -1.72 9.14
C HIS A 26 1.26 -3.11 9.75
N TYR A 27 0.23 -3.53 10.50
CA TYR A 27 0.19 -4.86 11.11
C TYR A 27 0.27 -5.98 10.07
N PHE A 28 -0.47 -5.88 8.96
CA PHE A 28 -0.41 -6.86 7.87
C PHE A 28 0.96 -6.95 7.22
N ASP A 29 1.65 -5.82 7.08
CA ASP A 29 3.00 -5.79 6.57
C ASP A 29 4.02 -6.39 7.56
N GLU A 30 3.85 -6.14 8.86
CA GLU A 30 4.65 -6.70 9.95
C GLU A 30 4.54 -8.24 10.01
N ILE A 31 3.32 -8.78 9.93
CA ILE A 31 3.09 -10.24 9.93
C ILE A 31 3.31 -10.89 8.55
N GLY A 32 3.52 -10.07 7.51
CA GLY A 32 3.72 -10.54 6.13
C GLY A 32 2.46 -11.00 5.40
N LEU A 33 1.27 -10.71 5.93
CA LEU A 33 -0.02 -11.02 5.29
C LEU A 33 -0.24 -10.19 4.02
N PHE A 34 0.09 -8.90 4.07
CA PHE A 34 -0.05 -8.00 2.93
C PHE A 34 1.04 -6.93 2.97
N ARG A 35 1.85 -6.84 1.91
CA ARG A 35 3.03 -5.98 1.87
C ARG A 35 2.85 -4.83 0.87
N PRO A 36 3.37 -3.63 1.16
CA PRO A 36 3.38 -2.53 0.20
C PRO A 36 4.23 -2.86 -1.01
N LEU A 37 3.86 -2.35 -2.19
CA LEU A 37 4.69 -2.49 -3.39
C LEU A 37 6.10 -1.93 -3.21
N THR A 38 6.24 -0.85 -2.43
CA THR A 38 7.54 -0.21 -2.18
C THR A 38 7.63 0.30 -0.75
N LYS A 39 8.77 0.05 -0.12
CA LYS A 39 9.21 0.69 1.12
C LYS A 39 10.41 1.57 0.80
N THR A 40 10.45 2.76 1.38
CA THR A 40 11.63 3.64 1.29
C THR A 40 12.58 3.37 2.46
N ASN A 41 13.79 3.94 2.38
CA ASN A 41 14.79 3.86 3.44
C ASN A 41 14.34 4.52 4.77
N TYR A 42 13.27 5.31 4.75
CA TYR A 42 12.68 5.96 5.92
C TYR A 42 11.38 5.25 6.38
N ASP A 43 11.19 3.99 5.98
CA ASP A 43 10.03 3.14 6.32
C ASP A 43 8.65 3.68 5.85
N TYR A 44 8.65 4.57 4.85
CA TYR A 44 7.40 4.95 4.19
C TYR A 44 6.93 3.81 3.28
N ARG A 45 5.66 3.44 3.43
CA ARG A 45 5.01 2.36 2.70
C ARG A 45 4.12 2.94 1.61
N TYR A 46 4.31 2.44 0.39
CA TYR A 46 3.56 2.86 -0.78
C TYR A 46 2.89 1.66 -1.45
N TYR A 47 1.60 1.82 -1.72
CA TYR A 47 0.76 0.82 -2.36
C TYR A 47 0.42 1.24 -3.79
N ASP A 48 0.32 0.29 -4.70
CA ASP A 48 -0.20 0.55 -6.04
C ASP A 48 -1.70 0.26 -6.11
N GLY A 49 -2.43 0.95 -7.00
CA GLY A 49 -3.85 0.72 -7.18
C GLY A 49 -4.19 -0.71 -7.60
N SER A 50 -3.29 -1.40 -8.30
CA SER A 50 -3.46 -2.83 -8.64
C SER A 50 -3.50 -3.73 -7.41
N GLN A 51 -2.86 -3.34 -6.30
CA GLN A 51 -2.88 -4.13 -5.06
C GLN A 51 -4.25 -4.14 -4.38
N SER A 52 -5.18 -3.27 -4.78
CA SER A 52 -6.56 -3.35 -4.30
C SER A 52 -7.26 -4.63 -4.77
N ILE A 53 -6.85 -5.22 -5.90
CA ILE A 53 -7.43 -6.47 -6.41
C ILE A 53 -7.09 -7.64 -5.50
N ASP A 54 -5.85 -7.69 -4.98
CA ASP A 54 -5.39 -8.74 -4.08
C ASP A 54 -5.83 -8.53 -2.62
N PHE A 55 -6.38 -7.34 -2.31
CA PHE A 55 -6.74 -6.93 -0.95
C PHE A 55 -8.22 -7.20 -0.61
N GLU A 56 -9.09 -7.28 -1.62
CA GLU A 56 -10.52 -7.62 -1.52
C GLU A 56 -10.76 -9.12 -1.71
#